data_AF-A0A7J5X820-F1
#
_entry.id   AF-A0A7J5X820-F1
#
_cell.length_a   1.000
_cell.length_b   1.000
_cell.length_c   1.000
_cell.angle_alpha   90.00
_cell.angle_beta   90.00
_cell.angle_gamma   90.00
#
_symmetry.space_group_name_H-M   'P 1'
#
loop_
_entity.id
_entity.type
_entity.pdbx_description
1 polymer ?
#
loop_
_entity_poly.entity_id
_entity_poly.type
_entity_poly.pdbx_seq_one_letter_code
_entity_poly.pdbx_strand_id
1 'polypeptide(L)'
;MADEAGHRGQWTGCAVIFLQSLCPAVDLLSLYKDREQGKFIVFKVIKLTLTDSAGGLGGYEILKVHEADPFLGVEVKFEDAAACQQFLESYSSGAVRESLCQHASRLLALTQEITVETQLKASTHILDLCLDKLELCLQHIHLSKPERLRDEEIERLEQQLQSQALGPVPQPVPIAQDEGPIPSNCFKFQNKVFGHDKHQGFHTQ
;
A
#
# COMPACT_ATOMS: atom_id res chain seq x y z
N MET A 1 37.51 18.72 -7.90
CA MET A 1 37.72 17.84 -9.08
C MET A 1 37.07 16.51 -8.69
N ALA A 2 35.74 16.37 -8.74
CA ALA A 2 34.88 16.23 -9.92
C ALA A 2 35.29 15.02 -10.77
N ASP A 3 34.84 13.83 -10.38
CA ASP A 3 34.15 12.82 -11.21
C ASP A 3 33.70 11.66 -10.28
N GLU A 4 32.91 10.70 -10.77
CA GLU A 4 32.14 9.65 -10.05
C GLU A 4 30.71 10.06 -9.61
N ALA A 5 30.11 11.03 -10.31
CA ALA A 5 28.66 11.10 -10.48
C ALA A 5 28.28 10.29 -11.72
N GLY A 6 28.52 8.97 -11.68
CA GLY A 6 28.68 8.17 -12.91
C GLY A 6 28.10 6.77 -12.94
N HIS A 7 27.48 6.24 -11.87
CA HIS A 7 26.58 5.07 -11.91
C HIS A 7 25.98 4.83 -10.52
N ARG A 8 25.01 5.63 -10.07
CA ARG A 8 24.02 5.08 -9.13
C ARG A 8 23.19 4.11 -9.95
N GLY A 9 23.69 2.88 -10.12
CA GLY A 9 22.86 1.79 -10.62
C GLY A 9 21.55 1.82 -9.84
N GLN A 10 20.42 1.75 -10.55
CA GLN A 10 19.11 1.75 -9.93
C GLN A 10 19.12 0.69 -8.83
N TRP A 11 19.01 1.12 -7.58
CA TRP A 11 19.10 0.20 -6.45
C TRP A 11 17.86 -0.66 -6.50
N THR A 12 18.04 -1.96 -6.64
CA THR A 12 16.93 -2.92 -6.68
C THR A 12 17.28 -4.09 -5.80
N GLY A 13 16.31 -4.53 -5.00
CA GLY A 13 16.42 -5.73 -4.19
C GLY A 13 15.08 -6.43 -4.04
N CYS A 14 15.10 -7.64 -3.53
CA CYS A 14 13.94 -8.51 -3.36
C CYS A 14 13.92 -9.09 -1.95
N ALA A 15 12.73 -9.17 -1.37
CA ALA A 15 12.49 -9.87 -0.11
C ALA A 15 11.17 -10.62 -0.17
N VAL A 16 11.05 -11.66 0.63
CA VAL A 16 9.81 -12.42 0.81
C VAL A 16 9.35 -12.28 2.25
N ILE A 17 8.13 -11.80 2.43
CA ILE A 17 7.45 -11.69 3.71
C ILE A 17 6.49 -12.86 3.83
N PHE A 18 6.72 -13.74 4.79
CA PHE A 18 5.82 -14.84 5.14
C PHE A 18 4.85 -14.36 6.21
N LEU A 19 3.56 -14.55 5.96
CA LEU A 19 2.47 -14.11 6.83
C LEU A 19 1.64 -15.30 7.27
N GLN A 20 1.37 -15.42 8.57
CA GLN A 20 0.48 -16.45 9.10
C GLN A 20 -0.45 -15.86 10.15
N SER A 21 -1.75 -16.05 10.01
CA SER A 21 -2.70 -15.73 11.07
C SER A 21 -2.61 -16.78 12.17
N LEU A 22 -2.49 -16.31 13.42
CA LEU A 22 -2.58 -17.16 14.61
C LEU A 22 -4.01 -17.20 15.18
N CYS A 23 -4.96 -16.50 14.53
CA CYS A 23 -6.34 -16.47 14.95
C CYS A 23 -7.14 -17.63 14.35
N PRO A 24 -7.85 -18.43 15.17
CA PRO A 24 -8.61 -19.59 14.68
C PRO A 24 -9.79 -19.21 13.78
N ALA A 25 -10.27 -17.96 13.85
CA ALA A 25 -11.37 -17.46 13.04
C ALA A 25 -10.95 -17.06 11.61
N VAL A 26 -9.65 -16.85 11.38
CA VAL A 26 -9.14 -16.27 10.12
C VAL A 26 -7.89 -17.01 9.69
N ASP A 27 -7.95 -17.65 8.53
CA ASP A 27 -6.78 -18.24 7.89
C ASP A 27 -6.43 -17.43 6.63
N LEU A 28 -5.30 -16.72 6.66
CA LEU A 28 -4.89 -15.84 5.55
C LEU A 28 -4.65 -16.62 4.25
N LEU A 29 -4.10 -17.82 4.36
CA LEU A 29 -3.83 -18.68 3.20
C LEU A 29 -5.13 -19.13 2.52
N SER A 30 -6.13 -19.56 3.30
CA SER A 30 -7.45 -19.95 2.81
C SER A 30 -8.24 -18.77 2.26
N LEU A 31 -8.14 -17.60 2.90
CA LEU A 31 -8.73 -16.37 2.36
C LEU A 31 -8.09 -15.98 1.02
N TYR A 32 -6.78 -16.16 0.86
CA TYR A 32 -6.12 -15.90 -0.42
C TYR A 32 -6.50 -16.92 -1.50
N LYS A 33 -6.87 -18.15 -1.12
CA LYS A 33 -7.39 -19.16 -2.05
C LYS A 33 -8.80 -18.86 -2.55
N ASP A 34 -9.58 -18.10 -1.79
CA ASP A 34 -10.93 -17.66 -2.20
C ASP A 34 -10.85 -16.79 -3.46
N ARG A 35 -11.55 -17.19 -4.53
CA ARG A 35 -11.41 -16.60 -5.87
C ARG A 35 -12.10 -15.25 -6.04
N GLU A 36 -12.95 -14.82 -5.11
CA GLU A 36 -13.84 -13.68 -5.34
C GLU A 36 -13.49 -12.46 -4.49
N GLN A 37 -13.63 -12.56 -3.16
CA GLN A 37 -13.48 -11.40 -2.28
C GLN A 37 -12.35 -11.56 -1.28
N GLY A 38 -12.13 -12.78 -0.77
CA GLY A 38 -11.07 -13.04 0.21
C GLY A 38 -9.69 -12.67 -0.30
N LYS A 39 -9.35 -13.10 -1.52
CA LYS A 39 -8.08 -12.77 -2.18
C LYS A 39 -7.85 -11.28 -2.31
N PHE A 40 -8.85 -10.54 -2.78
CA PHE A 40 -8.75 -9.10 -2.94
C PHE A 40 -8.60 -8.38 -1.60
N ILE A 41 -9.33 -8.82 -0.57
CA ILE A 41 -9.20 -8.26 0.79
C ILE A 41 -7.79 -8.50 1.34
N VAL A 42 -7.27 -9.73 1.25
CA VAL A 42 -5.91 -10.07 1.72
C VAL A 42 -4.87 -9.23 0.97
N PHE A 43 -4.99 -9.13 -0.35
CA PHE A 43 -4.11 -8.29 -1.15
C PHE A 43 -4.14 -6.82 -0.70
N LYS A 44 -5.35 -6.27 -0.48
CA LYS A 44 -5.54 -4.88 -0.04
C LYS A 44 -4.92 -4.64 1.34
N VAL A 45 -5.07 -5.58 2.28
CA VAL A 45 -4.43 -5.53 3.60
C VAL A 45 -2.90 -5.45 3.47
N ILE A 46 -2.31 -6.32 2.63
CA ILE A 46 -0.87 -6.35 2.38
C ILE A 46 -0.40 -5.02 1.78
N LYS A 47 -1.12 -4.52 0.75
CA LYS A 47 -0.76 -3.30 0.05
C LYS A 47 -0.80 -2.07 0.97
N LEU A 48 -1.84 -1.92 1.78
CA LEU A 48 -1.94 -0.82 2.75
C LEU A 48 -0.79 -0.88 3.77
N THR A 49 -0.52 -2.07 4.32
CA THR A 49 0.57 -2.29 5.28
C THR A 49 1.93 -1.90 4.69
N LEU A 50 2.21 -2.31 3.45
CA LEU A 50 3.46 -1.95 2.78
C LEU A 50 3.54 -0.44 2.51
N THR A 51 2.43 0.20 2.17
CA THR A 51 2.41 1.66 1.98
C THR A 51 2.68 2.42 3.27
N ASP A 52 2.12 2.00 4.40
CA ASP A 52 2.43 2.61 5.70
C ASP A 52 3.89 2.38 6.10
N SER A 53 4.43 1.19 5.80
CA SER A 53 5.76 0.77 6.24
C SER A 53 6.90 1.31 5.36
N ALA A 54 6.68 1.47 4.05
CA ALA A 54 7.64 2.01 3.10
C ALA A 54 7.54 3.53 2.91
N GLY A 55 6.64 4.19 3.66
CA GLY A 55 6.47 5.64 3.65
C GLY A 55 5.76 6.21 2.43
N GLY A 56 4.98 5.42 1.70
CA GLY A 56 4.22 5.92 0.55
C GLY A 56 3.76 4.86 -0.46
N LEU A 57 3.32 5.34 -1.62
CA LEU A 57 2.83 4.49 -2.73
C LEU A 57 3.94 4.03 -3.70
N GLY A 58 5.19 4.45 -3.49
CA GLY A 58 6.31 4.20 -4.39
C GLY A 58 7.52 3.57 -3.70
N GLY A 59 8.51 3.15 -4.48
CA GLY A 59 9.75 2.55 -3.99
C GLY A 59 9.66 1.05 -3.71
N TYR A 60 8.48 0.45 -3.87
CA TYR A 60 8.26 -0.99 -3.79
C TYR A 60 7.20 -1.48 -4.79
N GLU A 61 7.29 -2.75 -5.16
CA GLU A 61 6.32 -3.47 -5.98
C GLU A 61 6.10 -4.87 -5.40
N ILE A 62 4.85 -5.30 -5.27
CA ILE A 62 4.53 -6.69 -4.97
C ILE A 62 4.66 -7.47 -6.28
N LEU A 63 5.59 -8.42 -6.33
CA LEU A 63 5.80 -9.25 -7.51
C LEU A 63 4.84 -10.43 -7.52
N LYS A 64 4.71 -11.10 -6.37
CA LYS A 64 3.95 -12.33 -6.25
C LYS A 64 3.43 -12.51 -4.84
N VAL A 65 2.25 -13.11 -4.75
CA VAL A 65 1.76 -13.71 -3.51
C VAL A 65 1.58 -15.21 -3.80
N HIS A 66 2.24 -16.05 -3.01
CA HIS A 66 2.24 -17.50 -3.22
C HIS A 66 1.91 -18.25 -1.93
N GLU A 67 1.41 -19.45 -2.12
CA GLU A 67 1.13 -20.37 -1.03
C GLU A 67 2.46 -20.94 -0.51
N ALA A 68 2.68 -20.85 0.80
CA ALA A 68 3.86 -21.34 1.49
C ALA A 68 3.45 -22.04 2.79
N ASP A 69 2.52 -22.99 2.70
CA ASP A 69 1.82 -23.63 3.82
C ASP A 69 2.73 -23.90 5.03
N PRO A 70 2.37 -23.42 6.25
CA PRO A 70 1.11 -22.73 6.62
C PRO A 70 1.08 -21.21 6.36
N PHE A 71 2.11 -20.66 5.71
CA PHE A 71 2.27 -19.23 5.46
C PHE A 71 1.72 -18.79 4.10
N LEU A 72 1.44 -17.49 4.00
CA LEU A 72 1.29 -16.77 2.74
C LEU A 72 2.60 -16.02 2.45
N GLY A 73 3.29 -16.38 1.37
CA GLY A 73 4.55 -15.74 0.97
C GLY A 73 4.29 -14.56 0.03
N VAL A 74 4.73 -13.37 0.42
CA VAL A 74 4.60 -12.12 -0.34
C VAL A 74 5.98 -11.71 -0.82
N GLU A 75 6.25 -11.85 -2.11
CA GLU A 75 7.48 -11.42 -2.75
C GLU A 75 7.38 -9.93 -3.11
N VAL A 76 8.27 -9.12 -2.55
CA VAL A 76 8.31 -7.67 -2.69
C VAL A 76 9.65 -7.27 -3.30
N LYS A 77 9.59 -6.56 -4.42
CA LYS A 77 10.70 -5.84 -5.01
C LYS A 77 10.77 -4.45 -4.41
N PHE A 78 11.94 -4.02 -4.02
CA PHE A 78 12.21 -2.63 -3.68
C PHE A 78 13.05 -2.01 -4.80
N GLU A 79 12.66 -0.82 -5.22
CA GLU A 79 13.30 -0.04 -6.30
C GLU A 79 14.02 1.20 -5.78
N ASP A 80 13.88 1.45 -4.48
CA ASP A 80 14.51 2.55 -3.77
C ASP A 80 15.06 2.06 -2.43
N ALA A 81 16.31 2.42 -2.14
CA ALA A 81 17.00 1.99 -0.93
C ALA A 81 16.40 2.63 0.33
N ALA A 82 15.90 3.87 0.23
CA ALA A 82 15.30 4.56 1.37
C ALA A 82 13.93 3.96 1.74
N ALA A 83 13.10 3.62 0.75
CA ALA A 83 11.86 2.89 0.96
C ALA A 83 12.10 1.52 1.61
N CYS A 84 13.13 0.78 1.17
CA CYS A 84 13.50 -0.49 1.80
C CYS A 84 14.01 -0.31 3.23
N GLN A 85 14.84 0.71 3.47
CA GLN A 85 15.33 1.02 4.81
C GLN A 85 14.17 1.34 5.76
N GLN A 86 13.25 2.20 5.33
CA GLN A 86 12.08 2.57 6.12
C GLN A 86 11.17 1.38 6.41
N PHE A 87 11.00 0.49 5.43
CA PHE A 87 10.30 -0.78 5.62
C PHE A 87 10.99 -1.64 6.70
N LEU A 88 12.32 -1.80 6.64
CA LEU A 88 13.06 -2.58 7.62
C LEU A 88 13.00 -1.98 9.04
N GLU A 89 13.06 -0.66 9.16
CA GLU A 89 12.87 0.03 10.44
C GLU A 89 11.47 -0.23 11.01
N SER A 90 10.44 -0.11 10.17
CA SER A 90 9.05 -0.41 10.52
C SER A 90 8.85 -1.89 10.86
N TYR A 91 9.56 -2.79 10.20
CA TYR A 91 9.52 -4.22 10.47
C TYR A 91 10.17 -4.54 11.82
N SER A 92 11.37 -4.03 12.07
CA SER A 92 12.15 -4.26 13.29
C SER A 92 11.46 -3.74 14.55
N SER A 93 10.71 -2.64 14.44
CA SER A 93 9.94 -2.06 15.54
C SER A 93 8.60 -2.77 15.79
N GLY A 94 8.18 -3.68 14.90
CA GLY A 94 6.89 -4.37 14.98
C GLY A 94 5.72 -3.60 14.34
N ALA A 95 5.94 -2.39 13.85
CA ALA A 95 4.91 -1.54 13.24
C ALA A 95 4.27 -2.17 11.99
N VAL A 96 5.04 -2.96 11.22
CA VAL A 96 4.50 -3.76 10.10
C VAL A 96 3.42 -4.73 10.59
N ARG A 97 3.72 -5.48 11.65
CA ARG A 97 2.79 -6.47 12.22
C ARG A 97 1.55 -5.79 12.79
N GLU A 98 1.72 -4.68 13.51
CA GLU A 98 0.60 -3.91 14.06
C GLU A 98 -0.31 -3.36 12.95
N SER A 99 0.27 -2.73 11.92
CA SER A 99 -0.47 -2.23 10.76
C SER A 99 -1.22 -3.34 10.05
N LEU A 100 -0.58 -4.50 9.87
CA LEU A 100 -1.20 -5.67 9.25
C LEU A 100 -2.43 -6.14 10.05
N CYS A 101 -2.32 -6.23 11.38
CA CYS A 101 -3.42 -6.63 12.24
C CYS A 101 -4.57 -5.61 12.18
N GLN A 102 -4.25 -4.31 12.24
CA GLN A 102 -5.26 -3.25 12.15
C GLN A 102 -6.00 -3.26 10.81
N HIS A 103 -5.29 -3.34 9.69
CA HIS A 103 -5.87 -3.36 8.35
C HIS A 103 -6.71 -4.62 8.12
N ALA A 104 -6.21 -5.78 8.56
CA ALA A 104 -6.93 -7.04 8.49
C ALA A 104 -8.22 -7.00 9.31
N SER A 105 -8.18 -6.58 10.58
CA SER A 105 -9.38 -6.47 11.41
C SER A 105 -10.42 -5.53 10.81
N ARG A 106 -10.01 -4.39 10.24
CA ARG A 106 -10.93 -3.44 9.59
C ARG A 106 -11.56 -4.00 8.33
N LEU A 107 -10.77 -4.57 7.43
CA LEU A 107 -11.25 -5.01 6.11
C LEU A 107 -12.01 -6.34 6.16
N LEU A 108 -11.68 -7.21 7.12
CA LEU A 108 -12.41 -8.46 7.37
C LEU A 108 -13.59 -8.28 8.34
N ALA A 109 -13.84 -7.04 8.80
CA ALA A 109 -14.89 -6.70 9.77
C ALA A 109 -14.89 -7.61 11.02
N LEU A 110 -13.68 -7.92 11.52
CA LEU A 110 -13.52 -8.82 12.66
C LEU A 110 -13.94 -8.13 13.95
N THR A 111 -14.67 -8.86 14.80
CA THR A 111 -15.08 -8.39 16.13
C THR A 111 -13.95 -8.46 17.17
N GLN A 112 -12.89 -9.23 16.87
CA GLN A 112 -11.71 -9.39 17.72
C GLN A 112 -10.44 -9.03 16.93
N GLU A 113 -9.43 -8.54 17.65
CA GLU A 113 -8.12 -8.26 17.07
C GLU A 113 -7.48 -9.54 16.56
N ILE A 114 -7.02 -9.49 15.30
CA ILE A 114 -6.26 -10.59 14.71
C ILE A 114 -4.81 -10.51 15.15
N THR A 115 -4.19 -11.67 15.41
CA THR A 115 -2.75 -11.79 15.64
C THR A 115 -2.12 -12.45 14.43
N VAL A 116 -1.10 -11.82 13.88
CA VAL A 116 -0.38 -12.32 12.71
C VAL A 116 1.09 -12.51 13.03
N GLU A 117 1.65 -13.68 12.71
CA GLU A 117 3.08 -13.93 12.69
C GLU A 117 3.68 -13.53 11.34
N THR A 118 4.86 -12.94 11.38
CA THR A 118 5.60 -12.48 10.21
C THR A 118 7.00 -13.04 10.23
N GLN A 119 7.53 -13.41 9.06
CA GLN A 119 8.93 -13.76 8.88
C GLN A 119 9.45 -13.15 7.58
N LEU A 120 10.61 -12.53 7.61
CA LEU A 120 11.23 -11.82 6.50
C LEU A 120 12.47 -12.57 6.01
N LYS A 121 12.53 -12.84 4.70
CA LYS A 121 13.68 -13.48 4.06
C LYS A 121 14.15 -12.70 2.84
N ALA A 122 15.44 -12.79 2.54
CA ALA A 122 16.02 -12.37 1.27
C ALA A 122 16.87 -13.52 0.71
N SER A 123 16.41 -14.11 -0.41
CA SER A 123 16.94 -15.36 -0.95
C SER A 123 17.03 -16.47 0.12
N THR A 124 18.25 -16.86 0.52
CA THR A 124 18.51 -17.91 1.52
C THR A 124 18.68 -17.38 2.95
N HIS A 125 18.64 -16.06 3.14
CA HIS A 125 18.89 -15.41 4.44
C HIS A 125 17.58 -15.09 5.13
N ILE A 126 17.48 -15.45 6.42
CA ILE A 126 16.37 -15.05 7.29
C ILE A 126 16.75 -13.73 7.95
N LEU A 127 16.09 -12.64 7.54
CA LEU A 127 16.43 -11.30 7.98
C LEU A 127 16.01 -11.05 9.43
N ASP A 128 15.02 -11.79 9.95
CA ASP A 128 14.64 -11.75 11.38
C ASP A 128 15.81 -11.99 12.33
N LEU A 129 16.83 -12.75 11.89
CA LEU A 129 18.00 -13.08 12.71
C LEU A 129 19.04 -11.95 12.78
N CYS A 130 18.87 -10.88 12.00
CA CYS A 130 19.82 -9.77 11.93
C CYS A 130 19.14 -8.39 11.80
N LEU A 131 17.89 -8.24 12.26
CA LEU A 131 17.16 -6.96 12.24
C LEU A 131 17.86 -5.84 13.04
N ASP A 132 18.74 -6.19 13.99
CA ASP A 132 19.62 -5.25 14.70
C ASP A 132 20.68 -4.59 13.79
N LYS A 133 20.91 -5.15 12.60
CA LYS A 133 21.90 -4.69 11.60
C LYS A 133 21.23 -4.37 10.29
N LEU A 134 20.50 -3.24 10.25
CA LEU A 134 19.76 -2.78 9.06
C LEU A 134 20.60 -2.73 7.78
N GLU A 135 21.86 -2.30 7.87
CA GLU A 135 22.77 -2.25 6.70
C GLU A 135 23.04 -3.64 6.11
N LEU A 136 23.15 -4.66 6.96
CA LEU A 136 23.34 -6.04 6.53
C LEU A 136 22.06 -6.58 5.88
N CYS A 137 20.89 -6.28 6.44
CA CYS A 137 19.61 -6.62 5.83
C CYS A 137 19.45 -5.97 4.45
N LEU A 138 19.75 -4.68 4.32
CA LEU A 138 19.73 -3.95 3.04
C LEU A 138 20.68 -4.59 2.02
N GLN A 139 21.87 -5.01 2.45
CA GLN A 139 22.81 -5.70 1.57
C GLN A 139 22.26 -7.06 1.12
N HIS A 140 21.70 -7.88 2.02
CA HIS A 140 21.10 -9.16 1.66
C HIS A 140 19.92 -8.99 0.68
N ILE A 141 19.07 -7.99 0.89
CA ILE A 141 17.96 -7.66 -0.01
C ILE A 141 18.50 -7.19 -1.37
N HIS A 142 19.54 -6.35 -1.40
CA HIS A 142 20.12 -5.86 -2.65
C HIS A 142 20.78 -6.97 -3.47
N LEU A 143 21.43 -7.94 -2.81
CA LEU A 143 22.01 -9.13 -3.43
C LEU A 143 20.93 -10.09 -3.96
N SER A 144 19.77 -10.12 -3.30
CA SER A 144 18.59 -10.82 -3.77
C SER A 144 17.94 -10.02 -4.91
N LYS A 145 18.34 -10.29 -6.16
CA LYS A 145 17.71 -9.64 -7.31
C LYS A 145 16.33 -10.25 -7.59
N PRO A 146 15.34 -9.45 -8.02
CA PRO A 146 14.05 -9.99 -8.45
C PRO A 146 14.28 -10.87 -9.68
N GLU A 147 14.11 -12.18 -9.53
CA GLU A 147 14.28 -13.14 -10.64
C GLU A 147 13.08 -13.17 -11.59
N ARG A 148 11.96 -12.56 -11.19
CA ARG A 148 10.68 -12.65 -11.90
C ARG A 148 10.05 -11.28 -12.09
N LEU A 149 9.29 -11.18 -13.18
CA LEU A 149 8.33 -10.10 -13.37
C LEU A 149 7.13 -10.34 -12.46
N ARG A 150 6.39 -9.27 -12.22
CA ARG A 150 5.14 -9.30 -11.47
C ARG A 150 4.13 -10.24 -12.12
N ASP A 151 3.52 -11.12 -11.32
CA ASP A 151 2.52 -12.08 -11.78
C ASP A 151 1.24 -11.36 -12.24
N GLU A 152 0.58 -11.88 -13.28
CA GLU A 152 -0.68 -11.33 -13.84
C GLU A 152 -1.79 -11.20 -12.78
N GLU A 153 -1.81 -12.10 -11.80
CA GLU A 153 -2.75 -12.04 -10.68
C GLU A 153 -2.56 -10.76 -9.87
N ILE A 154 -1.31 -10.38 -9.58
CA ILE A 154 -0.99 -9.16 -8.84
C ILE A 154 -1.25 -7.93 -9.69
N GLU A 155 -1.07 -8.02 -11.02
CA GLU A 155 -1.50 -6.96 -11.93
C GLU A 155 -3.00 -6.68 -11.82
N ARG A 156 -3.84 -7.72 -11.90
CA ARG A 156 -5.30 -7.60 -11.79
C ARG A 156 -5.75 -7.04 -10.44
N LEU A 157 -5.14 -7.51 -9.35
CA LEU A 157 -5.50 -7.07 -8.00
C LEU A 157 -5.18 -5.58 -7.78
N GLU A 158 -4.08 -5.08 -8.33
CA GLU A 158 -3.72 -3.66 -8.24
C GLU A 158 -4.61 -2.80 -9.14
N GLN A 159 -4.97 -3.27 -10.35
CA GLN A 159 -5.96 -2.58 -11.19
C GLN A 159 -7.33 -2.51 -10.48
N GLN A 160 -7.75 -3.59 -9.83
CA GLN A 160 -8.97 -3.60 -9.02
C GLN A 160 -8.87 -2.62 -7.84
N LEU A 161 -7.70 -2.52 -7.19
CA LEU A 161 -7.49 -1.56 -6.10
C LEU A 161 -7.55 -0.11 -6.61
N GLN A 162 -6.89 0.19 -7.73
CA GLN A 162 -6.90 1.50 -8.35
C GLN A 162 -8.31 1.93 -8.78
N SER A 163 -9.08 1.03 -9.39
CA SER A 163 -10.47 1.30 -9.78
C SER A 163 -11.39 1.59 -8.58
N GLN A 164 -11.19 0.93 -7.43
CA GLN A 164 -11.93 1.27 -6.21
C GLN A 164 -11.50 2.62 -5.62
N ALA A 165 -10.21 2.96 -5.69
CA ALA A 165 -9.68 4.21 -5.16
C ALA A 165 -10.12 5.44 -5.96
N LEU A 166 -10.27 5.31 -7.28
CA LEU A 166 -10.67 6.40 -8.17
C LEU A 166 -12.20 6.66 -8.17
N GLY A 167 -12.98 5.86 -7.46
CA GLY A 167 -14.45 5.87 -7.54
C GLY A 167 -14.95 5.41 -8.92
N PRO A 168 -16.26 5.16 -9.08
CA PRO A 168 -16.81 4.88 -10.40
C PRO A 168 -16.55 6.10 -11.31
N VAL A 169 -15.68 5.93 -12.30
CA VAL A 169 -15.57 6.85 -13.43
C VAL A 169 -16.98 6.95 -14.04
N PRO A 170 -17.59 8.14 -14.13
CA PRO A 170 -18.81 8.29 -14.90
C PRO A 170 -18.48 7.85 -16.32
N GLN A 171 -19.07 6.73 -16.70
CA GLN A 171 -19.03 6.19 -18.05
C GLN A 171 -19.45 7.34 -18.98
N PRO A 172 -18.73 7.61 -20.08
CA PRO A 172 -19.23 8.53 -21.09
C PRO A 172 -20.57 7.99 -21.57
N VAL A 173 -21.65 8.61 -21.12
CA VAL A 173 -22.98 8.39 -21.66
C VAL A 173 -22.88 8.54 -23.18
N PRO A 174 -23.29 7.53 -23.98
CA PRO A 174 -23.43 7.74 -25.40
C PRO A 174 -24.37 8.93 -25.58
N ILE A 175 -23.91 9.94 -26.31
CA ILE A 175 -24.68 11.14 -26.66
C ILE A 175 -25.84 10.67 -27.53
N ALA A 176 -26.94 10.31 -26.90
CA ALA A 176 -28.26 10.32 -27.51
C ALA A 176 -28.85 11.69 -27.16
N GLN A 177 -28.93 12.54 -28.18
CA GLN A 177 -29.68 13.78 -28.13
C GLN A 177 -31.14 13.42 -27.86
N ASP A 178 -31.65 13.70 -26.66
CA ASP A 178 -33.07 13.93 -26.44
C ASP A 178 -33.27 14.87 -25.26
N GLU A 179 -34.05 15.91 -25.52
CA GLU A 179 -34.28 17.10 -24.71
C GLU A 179 -35.33 16.79 -23.61
N GLY A 180 -35.00 17.01 -22.34
CA GLY A 180 -35.97 16.84 -21.23
C GLY A 180 -35.45 17.36 -19.87
N PRO A 181 -36.30 17.97 -19.03
CA PRO A 181 -35.88 18.99 -18.06
C PRO A 181 -35.30 18.43 -16.75
N ILE A 182 -34.32 19.17 -16.23
CA ILE A 182 -33.57 18.93 -14.99
C ILE A 182 -34.45 19.27 -13.76
N PRO A 183 -34.67 18.35 -12.80
CA PRO A 183 -34.99 18.77 -11.44
C PRO A 183 -33.71 19.21 -10.72
N SER A 184 -33.64 20.51 -10.45
CA SER A 184 -32.57 21.17 -9.70
C SER A 184 -32.43 20.60 -8.29
N ASN A 185 -31.26 20.01 -8.00
CA ASN A 185 -30.63 20.10 -6.69
C ASN A 185 -29.13 19.83 -6.78
N CYS A 186 -28.41 20.69 -7.52
CA CYS A 186 -26.97 20.83 -7.36
C CYS A 186 -26.71 21.89 -6.28
N PHE A 187 -26.31 21.44 -5.10
CA PHE A 187 -25.73 22.27 -4.04
C PHE A 187 -24.54 23.06 -4.61
N LYS A 188 -24.74 24.36 -4.88
CA LYS A 188 -23.65 25.30 -5.12
C LYS A 188 -23.16 25.82 -3.77
N PHE A 189 -21.93 25.48 -3.40
CA PHE A 189 -21.18 26.19 -2.36
C PHE A 189 -21.06 27.66 -2.78
N GLN A 190 -21.86 28.53 -2.16
CA GLN A 190 -21.68 29.97 -2.28
C GLN A 190 -20.55 30.38 -1.33
N ASN A 191 -19.38 30.64 -1.90
CA ASN A 191 -18.33 31.35 -1.18
C ASN A 191 -18.71 32.84 -1.13
N LYS A 192 -19.13 33.34 0.03
CA LYS A 192 -19.43 34.76 0.24
C LYS A 192 -18.92 35.23 1.61
N VAL A 193 -17.81 35.97 1.60
CA VAL A 193 -17.41 36.90 2.68
C VAL A 193 -16.77 38.12 2.01
N PHE A 194 -17.57 39.16 1.74
CA PHE A 194 -17.70 40.44 2.47
C PHE A 194 -16.76 41.53 1.94
N GLY A 195 -17.32 42.41 1.11
CA GLY A 195 -16.79 43.74 0.86
C GLY A 195 -17.04 44.63 2.09
N HIS A 196 -15.98 45.26 2.58
CA HIS A 196 -16.04 46.21 3.69
C HIS A 196 -16.41 47.58 3.13
N ASP A 197 -17.63 48.02 3.44
CA ASP A 197 -18.07 49.40 3.29
C ASP A 197 -17.41 50.26 4.39
N LYS A 198 -16.72 51.33 4.02
CA LYS A 198 -16.25 52.36 4.95
C LYS A 198 -16.93 53.68 4.63
N HIS A 199 -18.03 53.96 5.33
CA HIS A 199 -18.49 55.31 5.63
C HIS A 199 -18.09 55.66 7.07
N GLN A 200 -17.17 56.61 7.24
CA GLN A 200 -17.03 57.34 8.50
C GLN A 200 -16.78 58.82 8.19
N GLY A 201 -17.72 59.65 8.63
CA GLY A 201 -17.68 61.11 8.49
C GLY A 201 -16.60 61.72 9.39
N PHE A 202 -16.02 62.81 8.90
CA PHE A 202 -15.18 63.71 9.67
C PHE A 202 -15.98 64.95 10.06
N HIS A 203 -16.10 65.14 11.37
CA HIS A 203 -16.50 66.38 12.02
C HIS A 203 -15.20 67.05 12.47
N THR A 204 -14.92 68.26 11.99
CA THR A 204 -13.80 69.09 12.48
C THR A 204 -14.38 70.42 12.96
N GLN A 205 -14.05 70.72 14.22
CA GLN A 205 -14.20 72.00 14.88
C GLN A 205 -13.11 72.96 14.42
#